data_AF-A0AAU6WPU3-F1
#
_entry.id   AF-A0AAU6WPU3-F1
#
_cell.length_a   1.000
_cell.length_b   1.000
_cell.length_c   1.000
_cell.angle_alpha   90.00
_cell.angle_beta   90.00
_cell.angle_gamma   90.00
#
_symmetry.space_group_name_H-M   'P 1'
#
loop_
_entity.id
_entity.type
_entity.pdbx_description
1 polymer ?
#
loop_
_entity_poly.entity_id
_entity_poly.type
_entity_poly.pdbx_seq_one_letter_code
_entity_poly.pdbx_strand_id
1 'polypeptide(L)'
;MVYILKTGAGALINFRIYDKDVFLGSLPSGKYLAYECEPGQHLFWAGAENRDYVEANLEPNSVYVINAEGQMGAFVAGVNLKPMNPNEFRDKKVFYQVVKNDTKQFYTKSDEDKSENIAKAMEKYQELKSKNSNKIAVLTSDMKFENADKPTK
;
A
#
# COMPACT_ATOMS: atom_id res chain seq x y z
N MET A 1 -10.95 -5.08 3.92
CA MET A 1 -9.78 -4.72 4.76
C MET A 1 -8.51 -4.84 3.93
N VAL A 2 -7.60 -3.86 4.04
CA VAL A 2 -6.32 -3.86 3.33
C VAL A 2 -5.19 -3.68 4.33
N TYR A 3 -4.21 -4.59 4.30
CA TYR A 3 -2.96 -4.46 5.04
C TYR A 3 -1.93 -3.80 4.14
N ILE A 4 -1.30 -2.72 4.60
CA ILE A 4 -0.21 -2.07 3.90
C ILE A 4 1.06 -2.25 4.73
N LEU A 5 1.94 -3.11 4.24
CA LEU A 5 3.21 -3.45 4.87
C LEU A 5 4.29 -2.44 4.47
N LYS A 6 5.39 -2.41 5.22
CA LYS A 6 6.60 -1.67 4.85
C LYS A 6 7.82 -2.58 4.93
N THR A 7 8.52 -2.76 3.81
CA THR A 7 9.79 -3.50 3.77
C THR A 7 10.83 -2.76 2.93
N GLY A 8 12.09 -3.20 2.94
CA GLY A 8 13.12 -2.74 1.99
C GLY A 8 13.59 -1.29 2.13
N ALA A 9 13.07 -0.53 3.11
CA ALA A 9 13.43 0.87 3.34
C ALA A 9 14.19 1.06 4.66
N GLY A 10 15.12 2.03 4.67
CA GLY A 10 15.87 2.40 5.87
C GLY A 10 14.98 2.91 7.01
N ALA A 11 15.50 2.84 8.24
CA ALA A 11 14.76 3.12 9.48
C ALA A 11 14.08 4.50 9.49
N LEU A 12 14.75 5.52 8.94
CA LEU A 12 14.31 6.92 8.91
C LEU A 12 13.34 7.26 7.78
N ILE A 13 13.08 6.33 6.86
CA ILE A 13 12.21 6.59 5.71
C ILE A 13 10.77 6.26 6.09
N ASN A 14 9.89 7.25 5.90
CA ASN A 14 8.45 7.11 6.06
C ASN A 14 7.75 7.19 4.70
N PHE A 15 6.77 6.33 4.48
CA PHE A 15 5.93 6.38 3.28
C PHE A 15 4.59 7.02 3.61
N ARG A 16 4.17 8.00 2.81
CA ARG A 16 2.83 8.59 2.93
C ARG A 16 1.86 7.74 2.14
N ILE A 17 0.87 7.14 2.81
CA ILE A 17 -0.06 6.18 2.20
C ILE A 17 -1.41 6.84 2.02
N TYR A 18 -2.04 6.57 0.88
CA TYR A 18 -3.30 7.15 0.46
C TYR A 18 -4.23 6.12 -0.18
N ASP A 19 -5.52 6.41 -0.13
CA ASP A 19 -6.56 5.79 -0.96
C ASP A 19 -7.39 6.91 -1.59
N LYS A 20 -7.33 7.03 -2.93
CA LYS A 20 -7.91 8.14 -3.70
C LYS A 20 -7.43 9.49 -3.13
N ASP A 21 -8.35 10.27 -2.59
CA ASP A 21 -8.18 11.58 -1.96
C ASP A 21 -8.06 11.51 -0.44
N VAL A 22 -8.02 10.32 0.15
CA VAL A 22 -7.90 10.12 1.59
C VAL A 22 -6.45 9.84 1.97
N PHE A 23 -5.87 10.68 2.82
CA PHE A 23 -4.58 10.40 3.46
C PHE A 23 -4.77 9.39 4.59
N LEU A 24 -4.19 8.20 4.43
CA LEU A 24 -4.30 7.11 5.40
C LEU A 24 -3.25 7.20 6.51
N GLY A 25 -2.18 7.95 6.27
CA GLY A 25 -1.17 8.27 7.27
C GLY A 25 0.27 8.10 6.77
N SER A 26 1.19 8.48 7.64
CA SER A 26 2.62 8.20 7.48
C SER A 26 2.91 6.80 8.03
N LEU A 27 3.58 5.97 7.23
CA LEU A 27 3.97 4.60 7.58
C LEU A 27 5.48 4.54 7.88
N PRO A 28 5.89 4.60 9.16
CA PRO A 28 7.29 4.48 9.57
C PRO A 28 7.75 3.02 9.60
N SER A 29 9.05 2.82 9.76
CA SER A 29 9.65 1.50 9.95
C SER A 29 9.13 0.80 11.23
N GLY A 30 8.97 -0.52 11.18
CA GLY A 30 8.47 -1.31 12.32
C GLY A 30 6.95 -1.22 12.53
N LYS A 31 6.23 -0.68 11.54
CA LYS A 31 4.76 -0.61 11.54
C LYS A 31 4.19 -1.11 10.22
N TYR A 32 2.97 -1.61 10.29
CA TYR A 32 2.10 -1.85 9.14
C TYR A 32 0.74 -1.19 9.38
N LEU A 33 0.08 -0.77 8.31
CA LEU A 33 -1.27 -0.19 8.37
C LEU A 33 -2.31 -1.29 8.15
N ALA A 34 -3.32 -1.37 9.01
CA ALA A 34 -4.55 -2.12 8.77
C ALA A 34 -5.68 -1.13 8.49
N TYR A 35 -6.16 -1.11 7.25
CA TYR A 35 -7.14 -0.14 6.76
C TYR A 35 -8.47 -0.82 6.40
N GLU A 36 -9.50 -0.50 7.16
CA GLU A 36 -10.88 -0.87 6.84
C GLU A 36 -11.45 0.13 5.83
N CYS A 37 -11.94 -0.41 4.72
CA CYS A 37 -12.46 0.33 3.57
C CYS A 37 -13.68 -0.38 3.02
N GLU A 38 -14.53 0.39 2.36
CA GLU A 38 -15.69 -0.12 1.64
C GLU A 38 -15.27 -1.09 0.51
N PRO A 39 -16.14 -2.02 0.09
CA PRO A 39 -15.91 -2.81 -1.11
C PRO A 39 -15.95 -1.95 -2.39
N GLY A 40 -15.33 -2.45 -3.45
CA GLY A 40 -15.37 -1.86 -4.79
C GLY A 40 -14.05 -1.25 -5.23
N GLN A 41 -14.14 -0.17 -6.02
CA GLN A 41 -12.98 0.44 -6.69
C GLN A 41 -12.18 1.33 -5.74
N HIS A 42 -10.87 1.09 -5.67
CA HIS A 42 -9.90 1.87 -4.89
C HIS A 42 -8.67 2.22 -5.72
N LEU A 43 -8.00 3.31 -5.31
CA LEU A 43 -6.71 3.71 -5.86
C LEU A 43 -5.76 3.93 -4.69
N PHE A 44 -5.02 2.89 -4.34
CA PHE A 44 -3.97 3.00 -3.34
C PHE A 44 -2.74 3.63 -3.97
N TRP A 45 -2.15 4.60 -3.29
CA TRP A 45 -0.89 5.17 -3.74
C TRP A 45 -0.02 5.56 -2.57
N ALA A 46 1.29 5.53 -2.81
CA ALA A 46 2.28 5.91 -1.82
C ALA A 46 3.15 7.03 -2.35
N GLY A 47 3.48 7.96 -1.47
CA GLY A 47 4.41 9.05 -1.73
C GLY A 47 5.68 8.91 -0.89
N ALA A 48 6.82 8.91 -1.57
CA ALA A 48 8.17 9.06 -1.01
C ALA A 48 8.89 10.15 -1.84
N GLU A 49 10.10 9.89 -2.33
CA GLU A 49 10.72 10.73 -3.39
C GLU A 49 10.03 10.55 -4.74
N ASN A 50 9.47 9.36 -4.99
CA ASN A 50 8.59 9.08 -6.12
C ASN A 50 7.15 8.86 -5.64
N ARG A 51 6.27 8.58 -6.60
CA ARG A 51 4.91 8.05 -6.34
C ARG A 51 4.73 6.75 -7.08
N ASP A 52 3.96 5.86 -6.48
CA ASP A 52 3.59 4.58 -7.07
C ASP A 52 2.13 4.25 -6.75
N TYR A 53 1.47 3.49 -7.65
CA TYR A 53 0.01 3.38 -7.71
C TYR A 53 -0.46 1.94 -7.87
N VAL A 54 -1.54 1.60 -7.17
CA VAL A 54 -2.25 0.32 -7.26
C VAL A 54 -3.73 0.59 -7.44
N GLU A 55 -4.28 0.12 -8.55
CA GLU A 55 -5.73 0.02 -8.72
C GLU A 55 -6.23 -1.26 -8.07
N ALA A 56 -7.34 -1.18 -7.34
CA ALA A 56 -7.91 -2.33 -6.66
C ALA A 56 -9.42 -2.40 -6.85
N ASN A 57 -9.94 -3.63 -6.98
CA ASN A 57 -11.37 -3.90 -6.90
C ASN A 57 -11.62 -4.91 -5.78
N LEU A 58 -12.05 -4.41 -4.63
CA LEU A 58 -12.12 -5.16 -3.37
C LEU A 58 -13.50 -5.79 -3.19
N GLU A 59 -13.53 -7.06 -2.81
CA GLU A 59 -14.76 -7.73 -2.44
C GLU A 59 -15.13 -7.50 -0.96
N PRO A 60 -16.43 -7.58 -0.61
CA PRO A 60 -16.86 -7.49 0.77
C PRO A 60 -16.25 -8.61 1.63
N ASN A 61 -16.07 -8.31 2.93
CA ASN A 61 -15.58 -9.26 3.93
C ASN A 61 -14.26 -9.96 3.57
N SER A 62 -13.44 -9.30 2.76
CA SER A 62 -12.19 -9.84 2.23
C SER A 62 -10.97 -9.08 2.75
N VAL A 63 -9.83 -9.77 2.80
CA VAL A 63 -8.56 -9.18 3.20
C VAL A 63 -7.56 -9.24 2.05
N TYR A 64 -6.93 -8.10 1.77
CA TYR A 64 -5.89 -7.96 0.77
C TYR A 64 -4.64 -7.36 1.40
N VAL A 65 -3.49 -7.56 0.74
CA VAL A 65 -2.21 -7.09 1.26
C VAL A 65 -1.43 -6.39 0.15
N ILE A 66 -0.93 -5.20 0.44
CA ILE A 66 -0.02 -4.44 -0.41
C ILE A 66 1.28 -4.24 0.37
N ASN A 67 2.41 -4.54 -0.23
CA ASN A 67 3.72 -4.23 0.35
C ASN A 67 4.26 -2.92 -0.23
N ALA A 68 4.46 -1.91 0.62
CA ALA A 68 5.22 -0.72 0.26
C ALA A 68 6.72 -1.02 0.45
N GLU A 69 7.35 -1.43 -0.65
CA GLU A 69 8.76 -1.83 -0.68
C GLU A 69 9.66 -0.65 -1.04
N GLY A 70 10.60 -0.34 -0.15
CA GLY A 70 11.65 0.63 -0.41
C GLY A 70 12.51 0.24 -1.60
N GLN A 71 12.78 1.21 -2.46
CA GLN A 71 13.65 1.04 -3.63
C GLN A 71 14.95 1.79 -3.38
N MET A 72 16.07 1.06 -3.22
CA MET A 72 17.40 1.65 -3.19
C MET A 72 17.93 1.79 -4.63
N GLY A 73 18.26 3.00 -5.07
CA GLY A 73 18.72 3.26 -6.43
C GLY A 73 18.96 4.74 -6.71
N ALA A 74 18.60 5.22 -7.90
CA ALA A 74 18.68 6.66 -8.25
C ALA A 74 17.86 7.56 -7.30
N PHE A 75 16.89 6.97 -6.61
CA PHE A 75 16.16 7.58 -5.51
C PHE A 75 16.81 7.14 -4.20
N VAL A 76 17.13 8.10 -3.33
CA VAL A 76 17.68 7.85 -1.99
C VAL A 76 16.60 7.22 -1.10
N ALA A 77 15.31 7.44 -1.42
CA ALA A 77 14.17 6.90 -0.69
C ALA A 77 12.93 6.68 -1.58
N GLY A 78 13.01 5.81 -2.59
CA GLY A 78 11.86 5.44 -3.42
C GLY A 78 10.92 4.41 -2.77
N VAL A 79 9.69 4.33 -3.26
CA VAL A 79 8.67 3.33 -2.90
C VAL A 79 8.11 2.61 -4.13
N ASN A 80 7.87 1.32 -4.01
CA ASN A 80 7.15 0.47 -4.95
C ASN A 80 6.00 -0.21 -4.19
N LEU A 81 4.76 -0.04 -4.65
CA LEU A 81 3.59 -0.70 -4.09
C LEU A 81 3.35 -2.03 -4.81
N LYS A 82 3.60 -3.12 -4.11
CA LYS A 82 3.43 -4.48 -4.63
C LYS A 82 2.17 -5.14 -4.03
N PRO A 83 1.08 -5.34 -4.81
CA PRO A 83 0.02 -6.27 -4.45
C PRO A 83 0.61 -7.66 -4.17
N MET A 84 0.27 -8.24 -3.02
CA MET A 84 0.80 -9.53 -2.61
C MET A 84 -0.13 -10.66 -3.05
N ASN A 85 0.46 -11.78 -3.48
CA ASN A 85 -0.28 -12.94 -3.94
C ASN A 85 -0.41 -13.98 -2.81
N PRO A 86 -1.63 -14.36 -2.37
CA PRO A 86 -1.83 -15.36 -1.31
C PRO A 86 -1.36 -16.77 -1.69
N ASN A 87 -1.23 -17.06 -2.98
CA ASN A 87 -0.75 -18.35 -3.47
C ASN A 87 0.78 -18.45 -3.45
N GLU A 88 1.48 -17.31 -3.38
CA GLU A 88 2.93 -17.26 -3.34
C GLU A 88 3.47 -17.42 -1.91
N PHE A 89 4.29 -18.47 -1.69
CA PHE A 89 4.89 -18.74 -0.38
C PHE A 89 5.72 -17.56 0.14
N ARG A 90 6.48 -16.89 -0.76
CA ARG A 90 7.30 -15.74 -0.37
C ARG A 90 6.44 -14.59 0.17
N ASP A 91 5.31 -14.33 -0.48
CA ASP A 91 4.41 -13.24 -0.09
C ASP A 91 3.72 -13.58 1.24
N LYS A 92 3.20 -14.81 1.40
CA LYS A 92 2.67 -15.28 2.70
C LYS A 92 3.68 -15.16 3.83
N LYS A 93 4.92 -15.59 3.59
CA LYS A 93 6.01 -15.50 4.57
C LYS A 93 6.32 -14.06 4.96
N VAL A 94 6.42 -13.14 3.99
CA VAL A 94 6.68 -11.71 4.27
C VAL A 94 5.52 -11.13 5.08
N PHE A 95 4.28 -11.39 4.68
CA PHE A 95 3.10 -10.92 5.40
C PHE A 95 3.09 -11.43 6.85
N TYR A 96 3.31 -12.73 7.05
CA TYR A 96 3.46 -13.34 8.38
C TYR A 96 4.55 -12.67 9.22
N GLN A 97 5.73 -12.47 8.64
CA GLN A 97 6.87 -11.89 9.35
C GLN A 97 6.59 -10.45 9.79
N VAL A 98 5.98 -9.64 8.94
CA VAL A 98 5.62 -8.26 9.29
C VAL A 98 4.54 -8.25 10.37
N VAL A 99 3.43 -8.97 10.19
CA VAL A 99 2.35 -8.98 11.20
C VAL A 99 2.80 -9.48 12.55
N LYS A 100 3.74 -10.45 12.59
CA LYS A 100 4.29 -10.99 13.81
C LYS A 100 5.22 -10.03 14.55
N ASN A 101 6.08 -9.31 13.83
CA ASN A 101 7.19 -8.56 14.41
C ASN A 101 6.92 -7.05 14.53
N ASP A 102 6.08 -6.50 13.67
CA ASP A 102 5.82 -5.07 13.57
C ASP A 102 4.54 -4.68 14.30
N THR A 103 4.42 -3.39 14.63
CA THR A 103 3.26 -2.87 15.34
C THR A 103 2.14 -2.51 14.36
N LYS A 104 0.92 -2.99 14.63
CA LYS A 104 -0.28 -2.60 13.89
C LYS A 104 -0.58 -1.11 14.10
N GLN A 105 -0.75 -0.38 13.01
CA GLN A 105 -1.29 0.98 12.97
C GLN A 105 -2.69 0.92 12.36
N PHE A 106 -3.66 1.57 13.00
CA PHE A 106 -4.99 1.77 12.41
C PHE A 106 -5.05 3.10 11.69
N TYR A 107 -5.90 3.18 10.66
CA TYR A 107 -6.23 4.47 10.06
C TYR A 107 -6.93 5.36 11.09
N THR A 108 -6.40 6.58 11.23
CA THR A 108 -7.05 7.67 11.94
C THR A 108 -7.14 8.84 10.99
N LYS A 109 -8.34 9.41 10.84
CA LYS A 109 -8.52 10.60 10.01
C LYS A 109 -7.61 11.71 10.53
N SER A 110 -6.82 12.28 9.63
CA SER A 110 -5.94 13.42 9.90
C SER A 110 -6.60 14.70 9.42
N ASP A 111 -6.40 15.80 10.16
CA ASP A 111 -6.80 17.15 9.78
C ASP A 111 -5.73 17.86 8.94
N GLU A 112 -4.61 17.18 8.63
CA GLU A 112 -3.57 17.73 7.77
C GLU A 112 -4.11 17.96 6.35
N ASP A 113 -3.95 19.19 5.85
CA ASP A 113 -4.26 19.49 4.46
C ASP A 113 -3.24 18.82 3.53
N LYS A 114 -3.73 17.87 2.72
CA LYS A 114 -2.97 17.15 1.68
C LYS A 114 -3.48 17.45 0.27
N SER A 115 -4.40 18.40 0.11
CA SER A 115 -5.11 18.68 -1.15
C SER A 115 -4.18 18.90 -2.34
N GLU A 116 -3.14 19.73 -2.18
CA GLU A 116 -2.17 20.00 -3.25
C GLU A 116 -1.37 18.74 -3.64
N ASN A 117 -0.96 17.95 -2.66
CA ASN A 117 -0.21 16.71 -2.92
C ASN A 117 -1.09 15.67 -3.62
N ILE A 118 -2.34 15.55 -3.20
CA ILE A 118 -3.35 14.68 -3.82
C ILE A 118 -3.61 15.12 -5.26
N ALA A 119 -3.83 16.41 -5.51
CA ALA A 119 -4.08 16.93 -6.87
C ALA A 119 -2.94 16.58 -7.83
N LYS A 120 -1.69 16.84 -7.42
CA LYS A 120 -0.49 16.45 -8.20
C LYS A 120 -0.40 14.93 -8.39
N ALA A 121 -0.80 14.14 -7.40
CA ALA A 121 -0.74 12.68 -7.48
C ALA A 121 -1.78 12.15 -8.47
N MET A 122 -2.98 12.72 -8.47
CA MET A 122 -4.04 12.35 -9.40
C MET A 122 -3.70 12.77 -10.83
N GLU A 123 -3.15 13.96 -11.04
CA GLU A 123 -2.66 14.38 -12.37
C GLU A 123 -1.64 13.37 -12.93
N LYS A 124 -0.66 12.97 -12.10
CA LYS A 124 0.34 11.99 -12.51
C LYS A 124 -0.28 10.61 -12.81
N TYR A 125 -1.25 10.18 -12.00
CA TYR A 125 -1.99 8.94 -12.24
C TYR A 125 -2.73 8.98 -13.58
N GLN A 126 -3.45 10.06 -13.88
CA GLN A 126 -4.17 10.21 -15.17
C GLN A 126 -3.20 10.21 -16.37
N GLU A 127 -2.04 10.85 -16.23
CA GLU A 127 -0.98 10.80 -17.24
C GLU A 127 -0.51 9.35 -17.48
N LEU A 128 -0.28 8.57 -16.41
CA LEU A 128 0.11 7.16 -16.53
C LEU A 128 -1.00 6.31 -17.14
N LYS A 129 -2.26 6.55 -16.75
CA LYS A 129 -3.44 5.82 -17.22
C LYS A 129 -3.68 6.05 -18.71
N SER A 130 -3.62 7.31 -19.16
CA SER A 130 -3.78 7.66 -20.59
C SER A 130 -2.72 7.03 -21.49
N LYS A 131 -1.54 6.73 -20.94
CA LYS A 131 -0.42 6.06 -21.64
C LYS A 131 -0.48 4.53 -21.55
N ASN A 132 -1.50 3.95 -20.92
CA ASN A 132 -1.58 2.51 -20.61
C ASN A 132 -0.28 1.99 -19.94
N SER A 133 0.27 2.79 -19.03
CA SER A 133 1.54 2.49 -18.38
C SER A 133 1.47 1.23 -17.54
N ASN A 134 2.45 0.34 -17.68
CA ASN A 134 2.64 -0.84 -16.82
C ASN A 134 3.09 -0.51 -15.39
N LYS A 135 3.24 0.77 -15.06
CA LYS A 135 3.60 1.26 -13.72
C LYS A 135 2.42 1.35 -12.75
N ILE A 136 1.19 1.08 -13.21
CA ILE A 136 0.03 0.98 -12.33
C ILE A 136 -0.21 -0.50 -12.10
N ALA A 137 0.11 -0.97 -10.89
CA ALA A 137 -0.16 -2.36 -10.53
C ALA A 137 -1.66 -2.55 -10.27
N VAL A 138 -2.13 -3.79 -10.37
CA VAL A 138 -3.53 -4.14 -10.14
C VAL A 138 -3.62 -5.16 -9.02
N LEU A 139 -4.42 -4.86 -8.01
CA LEU A 139 -4.82 -5.78 -6.96
C LEU A 139 -6.19 -6.36 -7.34
N THR A 140 -6.18 -7.59 -7.83
CA THR A 140 -7.38 -8.28 -8.31
C THR A 140 -8.14 -8.97 -7.19
N SER A 141 -9.42 -9.26 -7.43
CA SER A 141 -10.30 -9.83 -6.41
C SER A 141 -10.00 -11.30 -6.06
N ASP A 142 -9.09 -11.98 -6.76
CA ASP A 142 -8.61 -13.33 -6.41
C ASP A 142 -7.42 -13.31 -5.44
N MET A 143 -6.80 -12.15 -5.17
CA MET A 143 -5.66 -12.00 -4.26
C MET A 143 -6.05 -11.89 -2.77
N LYS A 144 -7.10 -12.59 -2.34
CA LYS A 144 -7.53 -12.61 -0.92
C LYS A 144 -6.59 -13.43 -0.05
N PHE A 145 -6.21 -12.89 1.11
CA PHE A 145 -5.55 -13.66 2.16
C PHE A 145 -6.58 -14.20 3.15
N GLU A 146 -6.50 -15.51 3.42
CA GLU A 146 -7.24 -16.16 4.50
C GLU A 146 -6.48 -15.98 5.83
N ASN A 147 -7.23 -15.94 6.95
CA ASN A 147 -6.66 -15.84 8.30
C ASN A 147 -5.68 -14.67 8.46
N ALA A 148 -5.94 -13.54 7.80
CA ALA A 148 -4.98 -12.44 7.71
C ALA A 148 -4.70 -11.71 9.05
N ASP A 149 -5.57 -11.86 10.05
CA ASP A 149 -5.34 -11.43 11.43
C ASP A 149 -4.37 -12.36 12.20
N LYS A 150 -4.24 -13.61 11.74
CA LYS A 150 -3.33 -14.64 12.25
C LYS A 150 -2.64 -15.34 11.08
N PRO A 151 -1.85 -14.61 10.27
CA PRO A 151 -1.29 -15.16 9.05
C PRO A 151 -0.45 -16.39 9.36
N THR A 152 -0.46 -17.37 8.45
CA THR A 152 0.37 -18.56 8.54
C THR A 152 1.58 -18.43 7.61
N LYS A 153 2.69 -19.08 8.00
CA LYS A 153 3.94 -19.06 7.24
C LYS A 153 3.84 -19.80 5.92
#